data_AF-A0A7J3QU69-F1
#
_entry.id   AF-A0A7J3QU69-F1
#
_cell.length_a   1.000
_cell.length_b   1.000
_cell.length_c   1.000
_cell.angle_alpha   90.00
_cell.angle_beta   90.00
_cell.angle_gamma   90.00
#
_symmetry.space_group_name_H-M   'P 1'
#
loop_
_entity.id
_entity.type
_entity.pdbx_description
1 polymer ?
#
loop_
_entity_poly.entity_id
_entity_poly.type
_entity_poly.pdbx_seq_one_letter_code
_entity_poly.pdbx_strand_id
1 'polypeptide(L)'
;MAEKEKPAENKPEELRIGVFICHCGLNIAGVIDIKELVEFAKTLPDVVYVKDNRYTCADPGQEEIRKAIKEHKLNRVVVAACSPRMHEVTFRRTVSEAGLNPYLFEMANIREFSSWCHPSTPKEATEKAKDLIKMAVAKARLLMPLQTIEVPVTNKALVIGGGIAGMNAALDLAEMGFKVYLLEKGESIGGHMAQLDKTFPTLDCSICIEGPKMVDVGRHPNIEIISYADLLSVSGFIGNFKVRIRKNPRYVIAENCTGCGECKDVCPIEYPNEWDMGLGVRKAISVPFDQAVPLVYTINRDYCIECYKCVDACGARQAINFDQKPEEIELEVGAII
;
A
#
# COMPACT_ATOMS: atom_id res chain seq x y z
N MET A 1 16.71 -27.24 -20.36
CA MET A 1 17.53 -27.04 -19.15
C MET A 1 18.87 -26.50 -19.63
N ALA A 2 19.02 -25.17 -19.66
CA ALA A 2 20.32 -24.56 -19.94
C ALA A 2 21.08 -24.51 -18.61
N GLU A 3 22.27 -25.11 -18.58
CA GLU A 3 23.18 -25.06 -17.44
C GLU A 3 23.51 -23.60 -17.13
N LYS A 4 23.01 -23.08 -16.01
CA LYS A 4 23.46 -21.80 -15.48
C LYS A 4 24.91 -22.00 -15.01
N GLU A 5 25.84 -21.32 -15.67
CA GLU A 5 27.23 -21.24 -15.25
C GLU A 5 27.30 -20.92 -13.75
N LYS A 6 28.04 -21.76 -12.99
CA LYS A 6 28.33 -21.49 -11.58
C LYS A 6 29.06 -20.14 -11.50
N PRO A 7 28.70 -19.25 -10.56
CA PRO A 7 29.48 -18.03 -10.34
C PRO A 7 30.91 -18.45 -10.02
N ALA A 8 31.88 -17.88 -10.73
CA ALA A 8 33.30 -18.12 -10.50
C ALA A 8 33.61 -17.92 -9.00
N GLU A 9 34.37 -18.85 -8.42
CA GLU A 9 34.93 -18.71 -7.08
C GLU A 9 35.82 -17.46 -7.05
N ASN A 10 35.25 -16.34 -6.59
CA ASN A 10 35.98 -15.10 -6.45
C ASN A 10 37.05 -15.28 -5.37
N LYS A 11 38.32 -15.12 -5.77
CA LYS A 11 39.43 -14.88 -4.84
C LYS A 11 39.01 -13.80 -3.84
N PRO A 12 39.42 -13.87 -2.56
CA PRO A 12 39.10 -12.83 -1.60
C PRO A 12 39.73 -11.51 -2.07
N GLU A 13 38.91 -10.63 -2.64
CA GLU A 13 39.31 -9.27 -2.95
C GLU A 13 39.58 -8.53 -1.65
N GLU A 14 40.68 -7.78 -1.63
CA GLU A 14 40.99 -6.87 -0.52
C GLU A 14 39.80 -5.92 -0.29
N LEU A 15 39.32 -5.81 0.95
CA LEU A 15 38.19 -4.96 1.30
C LEU A 15 38.59 -3.49 1.21
N ARG A 16 37.75 -2.69 0.53
CA ARG A 16 37.97 -1.28 0.26
C ARG A 16 36.67 -0.52 0.49
N ILE A 17 36.49 -0.04 1.71
CA ILE A 17 35.26 0.61 2.17
C ILE A 17 35.40 2.13 2.04
N GLY A 18 34.40 2.76 1.43
CA GLY A 18 34.22 4.22 1.48
C GLY A 18 33.13 4.61 2.47
N VAL A 19 33.43 5.52 3.41
CA VAL A 19 32.47 6.04 4.38
C VAL A 19 32.09 7.48 4.04
N PHE A 20 30.80 7.74 3.82
CA PHE A 20 30.28 9.06 3.47
C PHE A 20 29.40 9.60 4.60
N ILE A 21 29.72 10.77 5.14
CA ILE A 21 29.09 11.32 6.34
C ILE A 21 28.29 12.56 5.97
N CYS A 22 26.97 12.49 6.15
CA CYS A 22 26.06 13.57 5.78
C CYS A 22 25.90 14.57 6.92
N HIS A 23 25.93 15.87 6.62
CA HIS A 23 25.56 16.91 7.60
C HIS A 23 24.05 17.11 7.70
N CYS A 24 23.34 16.80 6.60
CA CYS A 24 21.92 17.07 6.41
C CYS A 24 21.55 18.53 6.77
N GLY A 25 22.36 19.47 6.29
CA GLY A 25 22.31 20.87 6.73
C GLY A 25 22.74 20.96 8.20
N LEU A 26 21.80 21.33 9.09
CA LEU A 26 22.02 21.35 10.53
C LEU A 26 21.32 20.19 11.26
N ASN A 27 20.60 19.32 10.54
CA ASN A 27 19.87 18.23 11.18
C ASN A 27 20.80 17.22 11.85
N ILE A 28 21.99 16.98 11.27
CA ILE A 28 23.02 16.11 11.85
C ILE A 28 24.14 16.99 12.42
N ALA A 29 24.74 17.85 11.60
CA ALA A 29 25.88 18.67 11.98
C ALA A 29 25.59 19.75 13.05
N GLY A 30 24.32 20.03 13.34
CA GLY A 30 23.95 20.93 14.45
C GLY A 30 24.08 20.28 15.83
N VAL A 31 24.19 18.95 15.91
CA VAL A 31 24.28 18.19 17.16
C VAL A 31 25.53 17.32 17.19
N ILE A 32 25.89 16.68 16.08
CA ILE A 32 27.00 15.74 15.99
C ILE A 32 28.24 16.44 15.43
N ASP A 33 29.39 16.22 16.07
CA ASP A 33 30.66 16.71 15.55
C ASP A 33 31.11 15.87 14.34
N ILE A 34 30.89 16.42 13.15
CA ILE A 34 31.23 15.75 11.90
C ILE A 34 32.74 15.57 11.73
N LYS A 35 33.55 16.53 12.16
CA LYS A 35 35.02 16.45 12.01
C LYS A 35 35.55 15.29 12.82
N GLU A 36 35.05 15.15 14.05
CA GLU A 36 35.40 14.04 14.93
C GLU A 36 34.97 12.69 14.34
N LEU A 37 33.77 12.63 13.76
CA LEU A 37 33.26 11.44 13.06
C LEU A 37 34.11 11.03 11.85
N VAL A 38 34.55 12.00 11.05
CA VAL A 38 35.41 11.76 9.88
C VAL A 38 36.75 11.16 10.31
N GLU A 39 37.41 11.75 11.31
CA GLU A 39 38.69 11.23 11.81
C GLU A 39 38.52 9.85 12.43
N PHE A 40 37.46 9.61 13.20
CA PHE A 40 37.14 8.28 13.73
C PHE A 40 36.95 7.25 12.61
N ALA A 41 36.16 7.57 11.58
CA ALA A 41 35.85 6.62 10.51
C ALA A 41 37.11 6.17 9.75
N LYS A 42 38.13 7.04 9.61
CA LYS A 42 39.42 6.69 8.98
C LYS A 42 40.21 5.65 9.77
N THR A 43 39.96 5.51 11.07
CA THR A 43 40.66 4.53 11.93
C THR A 43 40.09 3.11 11.83
N LEU A 44 38.93 2.95 11.18
CA LEU A 44 38.23 1.68 11.09
C LEU A 44 38.90 0.74 10.06
N PRO A 45 38.92 -0.58 10.31
CA PRO A 45 39.52 -1.56 9.39
C PRO A 45 38.90 -1.51 8.00
N ASP A 46 39.75 -1.66 6.97
CA ASP A 46 39.38 -1.70 5.54
C ASP A 46 38.73 -0.40 4.99
N VAL A 47 38.63 0.66 5.81
CA VAL A 47 38.18 1.98 5.35
C VAL A 47 39.34 2.69 4.64
N VAL A 48 39.20 2.84 3.32
CA VAL A 48 40.23 3.45 2.46
C VAL A 48 39.90 4.88 2.04
N TYR A 49 38.64 5.30 2.22
CA TYR A 49 38.18 6.64 1.87
C TYR A 49 37.09 7.10 2.83
N VAL A 50 37.19 8.34 3.31
CA VAL A 50 36.16 8.99 4.13
C VAL A 50 35.92 10.38 3.59
N LYS A 51 34.64 10.74 3.41
CA LYS A 51 34.24 12.06 2.93
C LYS A 51 32.97 12.52 3.65
N ASP A 52 32.96 13.75 4.12
CA ASP A 52 31.74 14.40 4.58
C ASP A 52 31.25 15.43 3.55
N ASN A 53 29.93 15.60 3.49
CA ASN A 53 29.31 16.65 2.68
C ASN A 53 27.98 17.13 3.28
N ARG A 54 27.51 18.28 2.80
CA ARG A 54 26.32 18.92 3.37
C ARG A 54 25.04 18.11 3.15
N TYR A 55 24.89 17.53 1.95
CA TYR A 55 23.72 16.75 1.54
C TYR A 55 24.15 15.58 0.66
N THR A 56 24.38 14.41 1.25
CA THR A 56 24.88 13.24 0.51
C THR A 56 23.89 12.71 -0.52
N CYS A 57 22.59 12.89 -0.29
CA CYS A 57 21.54 12.47 -1.21
C CYS A 57 21.32 13.42 -2.39
N ALA A 58 21.87 14.64 -2.35
CA ALA A 58 21.80 15.56 -3.48
C ALA A 58 22.76 15.11 -4.60
N ASP A 59 22.52 15.57 -5.84
CA ASP A 59 23.33 15.18 -7.00
C ASP A 59 24.86 15.34 -6.79
N PRO A 60 25.37 16.43 -6.19
CA PRO A 60 26.80 16.56 -5.92
C PRO A 60 27.31 15.48 -4.97
N GLY A 61 26.53 15.13 -3.94
CA GLY A 61 26.92 14.11 -2.96
C GLY A 61 26.87 12.70 -3.54
N GLN A 62 25.89 12.42 -4.39
CA GLN A 62 25.83 11.15 -5.13
C GLN A 62 27.01 11.03 -6.12
N GLU A 63 27.39 12.13 -6.77
CA GLU A 63 28.52 12.15 -7.70
C GLU A 63 29.86 11.93 -6.99
N GLU A 64 30.04 12.47 -5.78
CA GLU A 64 31.20 12.16 -4.94
C GLU A 64 31.29 10.67 -4.63
N ILE A 65 30.17 10.00 -4.34
CA ILE A 65 30.14 8.54 -4.14
C ILE A 65 30.55 7.82 -5.43
N ARG A 66 29.95 8.15 -6.57
CA ARG A 66 30.23 7.49 -7.86
C ARG A 66 31.70 7.65 -8.27
N LYS A 67 32.28 8.84 -8.09
CA LYS A 67 33.70 9.11 -8.37
C LYS A 67 34.59 8.33 -7.44
N ALA A 68 34.33 8.37 -6.13
CA ALA A 68 35.14 7.66 -5.15
C ALA A 68 35.14 6.14 -5.38
N ILE A 69 34.02 5.54 -5.78
CA ILE A 69 33.96 4.11 -6.15
C ILE A 69 34.98 3.79 -7.24
N LYS A 70 35.04 4.61 -8.30
CA LYS A 70 35.94 4.39 -9.44
C LYS A 70 37.40 4.72 -9.09
N GLU A 71 37.64 5.89 -8.50
CA GLU A 71 38.98 6.41 -8.21
C GLU A 71 39.70 5.60 -7.13
N HIS A 72 38.99 5.24 -6.06
CA HIS A 72 39.58 4.49 -4.94
C HIS A 72 39.34 2.98 -5.04
N LYS A 73 38.72 2.51 -6.13
CA LYS A 73 38.35 1.10 -6.36
C LYS A 73 37.59 0.52 -5.17
N LEU A 74 36.57 1.24 -4.71
CA LEU A 74 35.79 0.82 -3.55
C LEU A 74 34.95 -0.41 -3.93
N ASN A 75 34.96 -1.42 -3.07
CA ASN A 75 34.08 -2.58 -3.21
C ASN A 75 33.01 -2.64 -2.11
N ARG A 76 32.97 -1.65 -1.21
CA ARG A 76 31.91 -1.45 -0.20
C ARG A 76 31.68 0.03 0.01
N VAL A 77 30.43 0.42 0.28
CA VAL A 77 30.07 1.81 0.60
C VAL A 77 29.23 1.86 1.86
N VAL A 78 29.58 2.74 2.78
CA VAL A 78 28.79 3.07 3.97
C VAL A 78 28.37 4.52 3.90
N VAL A 79 27.08 4.81 4.02
CA VAL A 79 26.58 6.19 4.16
C VAL A 79 26.03 6.40 5.56
N ALA A 80 26.64 7.31 6.31
CA ALA A 80 26.20 7.74 7.63
C ALA A 80 25.29 8.98 7.48
N ALA A 81 23.97 8.77 7.53
CA ALA A 81 22.99 9.82 7.26
C ALA A 81 21.65 9.56 7.95
N CYS A 82 20.55 9.55 7.18
CA CYS A 82 19.18 9.37 7.63
C CYS A 82 18.78 7.90 7.76
N SER A 83 17.49 7.62 7.89
CA SER A 83 16.94 6.27 7.92
C SER A 83 17.04 5.54 6.56
N PRO A 84 17.43 4.24 6.54
CA PRO A 84 17.43 3.44 5.31
C PRO A 84 16.02 3.34 4.70
N ARG A 85 14.97 3.43 5.52
CA ARG A 85 13.57 3.48 5.04
C ARG A 85 13.28 4.68 4.13
N MET A 86 14.14 5.69 4.12
CA MET A 86 13.99 6.90 3.31
C MET A 86 14.89 6.87 2.06
N HIS A 87 16.19 6.60 2.21
CA HIS A 87 17.17 6.78 1.12
C HIS A 87 18.00 5.53 0.77
N GLU A 88 17.70 4.36 1.33
CA GLU A 88 18.43 3.13 0.95
C GLU A 88 18.31 2.85 -0.55
N VAL A 89 17.09 2.94 -1.11
CA VAL A 89 16.85 2.75 -2.55
C VAL A 89 17.63 3.77 -3.39
N THR A 90 17.68 5.03 -2.94
CA THR A 90 18.43 6.11 -3.61
C THR A 90 19.91 5.76 -3.70
N PHE A 91 20.55 5.41 -2.58
CA PHE A 91 21.99 5.12 -2.57
C PHE A 91 22.32 3.77 -3.20
N ARG A 92 21.45 2.77 -3.10
CA ARG A 92 21.59 1.52 -3.87
C ARG A 92 21.65 1.80 -5.38
N ARG A 93 20.81 2.70 -5.88
CA ARG A 93 20.87 3.15 -7.28
C ARG A 93 22.18 3.89 -7.57
N THR A 94 22.58 4.83 -6.72
CA THR A 94 23.83 5.60 -6.87
C THR A 94 25.06 4.70 -6.98
N VAL A 95 25.21 3.70 -6.11
CA VAL A 95 26.37 2.79 -6.16
C VAL A 95 26.29 1.85 -7.38
N SER A 96 25.08 1.42 -7.75
CA SER A 96 24.84 0.59 -8.93
C SER A 96 25.21 1.30 -10.24
N GLU A 97 24.93 2.60 -10.36
CA GLU A 97 25.34 3.43 -11.51
C GLU A 97 26.87 3.53 -11.64
N ALA A 98 27.61 3.33 -10.55
CA ALA A 98 29.07 3.27 -10.56
C ALA A 98 29.63 1.85 -10.81
N GLY A 99 28.76 0.85 -10.98
CA GLY A 99 29.14 -0.55 -11.20
C GLY A 99 29.31 -1.38 -9.92
N LEU A 100 29.02 -0.82 -8.74
CA LEU A 100 29.05 -1.56 -7.48
C LEU A 100 27.70 -2.26 -7.24
N ASN A 101 27.73 -3.54 -6.84
CA ASN A 101 26.51 -4.26 -6.51
C ASN A 101 25.72 -3.54 -5.38
N PRO A 102 24.40 -3.30 -5.53
CA PRO A 102 23.62 -2.50 -4.58
C PRO A 102 23.53 -3.12 -3.19
N TYR A 103 23.82 -4.40 -3.02
CA TYR A 103 23.82 -5.09 -1.72
C TYR A 103 25.18 -5.07 -1.03
N LEU A 104 26.18 -4.40 -1.62
CA LEU A 104 27.47 -4.08 -1.01
C LEU A 104 27.50 -2.67 -0.40
N PHE A 105 26.31 -2.10 -0.22
CA PHE A 105 26.06 -0.81 0.41
C PHE A 105 25.38 -1.01 1.78
N GLU A 106 25.81 -0.24 2.78
CA GLU A 106 25.20 -0.20 4.11
C GLU A 106 24.92 1.24 4.55
N MET A 107 23.87 1.43 5.36
CA MET A 107 23.53 2.73 5.91
C MET A 107 23.67 2.77 7.44
N ALA A 108 24.37 3.79 7.95
CA ALA A 108 24.37 4.12 9.37
C ALA A 108 23.38 5.27 9.61
N ASN A 109 22.29 5.00 10.33
CA ASN A 109 21.29 6.04 10.65
C ASN A 109 21.76 6.87 11.84
N ILE A 110 22.42 8.01 11.56
CA ILE A 110 22.93 8.94 12.57
C ILE A 110 22.03 10.18 12.75
N ARG A 111 20.92 10.28 12.00
CA ARG A 111 19.94 11.38 12.14
C ARG A 111 18.80 11.01 13.08
N GLU A 112 17.87 10.18 12.63
CA GLU A 112 16.70 9.78 13.41
C GLU A 112 17.11 9.01 14.69
N PHE A 113 18.21 8.25 14.63
CA PHE A 113 18.69 7.42 15.75
C PHE A 113 19.91 8.00 16.48
N SER A 114 20.40 9.18 16.12
CA SER A 114 21.37 9.91 16.94
C SER A 114 21.02 11.40 17.06
N SER A 115 21.29 12.23 16.04
CA SER A 115 21.20 13.69 16.19
C SER A 115 19.83 14.21 16.66
N TRP A 116 18.73 13.72 16.09
CA TRP A 116 17.37 14.21 16.40
C TRP A 116 16.86 13.77 17.76
N CYS A 117 17.33 12.64 18.29
CA CYS A 117 16.90 12.14 19.59
C CYS A 117 17.85 12.52 20.74
N HIS A 118 19.00 13.13 20.45
CA HIS A 118 19.98 13.56 21.47
C HIS A 118 20.44 15.03 21.32
N PRO A 119 19.55 16.00 21.04
CA PRO A 119 19.96 17.40 20.85
C PRO A 119 20.56 18.02 22.12
N SER A 120 20.15 17.55 23.30
CA SER A 120 20.62 18.05 24.60
C SER A 120 21.93 17.40 25.08
N THR A 121 22.38 16.34 24.40
CA THR A 121 23.59 15.58 24.76
C THR A 121 24.50 15.36 23.53
N PRO A 122 25.08 16.44 22.95
CA PRO A 122 25.83 16.40 21.69
C PRO A 122 27.06 15.47 21.69
N LYS A 123 27.75 15.38 22.83
CA LYS A 123 28.95 14.53 22.96
C LYS A 123 28.57 13.06 22.91
N GLU A 124 27.54 12.68 23.66
CA GLU A 124 26.99 11.33 23.66
C GLU A 124 26.38 10.97 22.31
N ALA A 125 25.74 11.92 21.62
CA ALA A 125 25.24 11.74 20.25
C ALA A 125 26.37 11.46 19.26
N THR A 126 27.50 12.13 19.43
CA THR A 126 28.71 11.96 18.61
C THR A 126 29.34 10.59 18.85
N GLU A 127 29.52 10.17 20.11
CA GLU A 127 30.01 8.82 20.44
C GLU A 127 29.08 7.73 19.89
N LYS A 128 27.77 7.89 20.07
CA LYS A 128 26.77 6.97 19.51
C LYS A 128 26.89 6.87 17.99
N ALA A 129 27.09 7.98 17.30
CA ALA A 129 27.22 7.99 15.86
C ALA A 129 28.51 7.33 15.37
N LYS A 130 29.62 7.45 16.11
CA LYS A 130 30.84 6.66 15.87
C LYS A 130 30.56 5.16 15.96
N ASP A 131 29.88 4.72 17.02
CA ASP A 131 29.52 3.31 17.18
C ASP A 131 28.61 2.81 16.06
N LEU A 132 27.62 3.59 15.64
CA LEU A 132 26.74 3.25 14.51
C LEU A 132 27.51 3.11 13.20
N ILE A 133 28.48 4.00 12.93
CA ILE A 133 29.37 3.89 11.76
C ILE A 133 30.23 2.63 11.86
N LYS A 134 30.84 2.38 13.03
CA LYS A 134 31.65 1.19 13.28
C LYS A 134 30.86 -0.10 13.05
N MET A 135 29.62 -0.16 13.52
CA MET A 135 28.72 -1.29 13.31
C MET A 135 28.37 -1.48 11.82
N ALA A 136 28.07 -0.39 11.11
CA ALA A 136 27.77 -0.44 9.68
C ALA A 136 28.99 -0.89 8.86
N VAL A 137 30.19 -0.38 9.18
CA VAL A 137 31.46 -0.84 8.58
C VAL A 137 31.69 -2.32 8.87
N ALA A 138 31.52 -2.76 10.12
CA ALA A 138 31.68 -4.16 10.50
C ALA A 138 30.75 -5.10 9.71
N LYS A 139 29.49 -4.70 9.50
CA LYS A 139 28.54 -5.43 8.64
C LYS A 139 28.94 -5.37 7.16
N ALA A 140 29.35 -4.21 6.66
CA ALA A 140 29.75 -4.00 5.27
C ALA A 140 30.89 -4.94 4.84
N ARG A 141 31.85 -5.22 5.74
CA ARG A 141 32.94 -6.18 5.52
C ARG A 141 32.45 -7.59 5.17
N LEU A 142 31.28 -7.98 5.66
CA LEU A 142 30.68 -9.30 5.48
C LEU A 142 29.56 -9.32 4.44
N LEU A 143 29.20 -8.18 3.85
CA LEU A 143 28.20 -8.13 2.78
C LEU A 143 28.70 -8.90 1.56
N MET A 144 27.75 -9.53 0.87
CA MET A 144 27.97 -10.28 -0.36
C MET A 144 27.13 -9.67 -1.48
N PRO A 145 27.60 -9.70 -2.73
CA PRO A 145 26.80 -9.24 -3.86
C PRO A 145 25.56 -10.15 -4.01
N LEU A 146 24.38 -9.55 -4.12
CA LEU A 146 23.14 -10.29 -4.38
C LEU A 146 22.56 -9.91 -5.74
N GLN A 147 21.71 -10.78 -6.27
CA GLN A 147 20.94 -10.53 -7.50
C GLN A 147 19.49 -10.24 -7.13
N THR A 148 18.88 -9.30 -7.84
CA THR A 148 17.46 -9.02 -7.72
C THR A 148 16.64 -10.18 -8.30
N ILE A 149 15.61 -10.58 -7.57
CA ILE A 149 14.67 -11.60 -8.04
C ILE A 149 13.63 -10.89 -8.92
N GLU A 150 13.56 -11.29 -10.18
CA GLU A 150 12.48 -10.86 -11.08
C GLU A 150 11.27 -11.78 -10.91
N VAL A 151 10.09 -11.18 -10.77
CA VAL A 151 8.83 -11.90 -10.56
C VAL A 151 7.78 -11.37 -11.54
N PRO A 152 6.90 -12.23 -12.09
CA PRO A 152 5.82 -11.79 -12.96
C PRO A 152 4.82 -10.93 -12.17
N VAL A 153 4.11 -10.05 -12.87
CA VAL A 153 3.06 -9.20 -12.28
C VAL A 153 1.72 -9.59 -12.89
N THR A 154 0.78 -10.00 -12.04
CA THR A 154 -0.59 -10.30 -12.45
C THR A 154 -1.27 -9.01 -12.89
N ASN A 155 -1.78 -8.98 -14.12
CA ASN A 155 -2.33 -7.76 -14.74
C ASN A 155 -3.78 -7.45 -14.30
N LYS A 156 -4.01 -7.45 -12.98
CA LYS A 156 -5.30 -7.19 -12.33
C LYS A 156 -5.07 -6.44 -11.03
N ALA A 157 -5.99 -5.55 -10.66
CA ALA A 157 -5.95 -4.82 -9.40
C ALA A 157 -7.17 -5.15 -8.53
N LEU A 158 -6.98 -5.11 -7.21
CA LEU A 158 -8.07 -5.10 -6.23
C LEU A 158 -8.10 -3.73 -5.57
N VAL A 159 -9.27 -3.11 -5.53
CA VAL A 159 -9.53 -1.89 -4.75
C VAL A 159 -10.43 -2.26 -3.58
N ILE A 160 -10.04 -1.93 -2.36
CA ILE A 160 -10.79 -2.26 -1.15
C ILE A 160 -11.51 -1.01 -0.64
N GLY A 161 -12.83 -1.00 -0.74
CA GLY A 161 -13.71 0.09 -0.35
C GLY A 161 -14.26 0.87 -1.55
N GLY A 162 -15.57 0.83 -1.72
CA GLY A 162 -16.33 1.48 -2.79
C GLY A 162 -16.76 2.92 -2.48
N GLY A 163 -16.06 3.64 -1.61
CA GLY A 163 -16.28 5.09 -1.46
C GLY A 163 -15.70 5.89 -2.63
N ILE A 164 -15.88 7.22 -2.63
CA ILE A 164 -15.37 8.10 -3.69
C ILE A 164 -13.90 7.87 -4.05
N ALA A 165 -13.02 7.61 -3.08
CA ALA A 165 -11.60 7.35 -3.32
C ALA A 165 -11.38 6.05 -4.12
N GLY A 166 -11.99 4.94 -3.69
CA GLY A 166 -11.85 3.66 -4.35
C GLY A 166 -12.55 3.62 -5.71
N MET A 167 -13.69 4.29 -5.86
CA MET A 167 -14.36 4.42 -7.16
C MET A 167 -13.49 5.16 -8.19
N ASN A 168 -12.83 6.26 -7.80
CA ASN A 168 -11.90 6.96 -8.70
C ASN A 168 -10.69 6.09 -9.04
N ALA A 169 -10.07 5.44 -8.06
CA ALA A 169 -8.95 4.53 -8.32
C ALA A 169 -9.33 3.38 -9.26
N ALA A 170 -10.54 2.83 -9.11
CA ALA A 170 -11.05 1.78 -9.98
C ALA A 170 -11.31 2.27 -11.41
N LEU A 171 -11.93 3.45 -11.58
CA LEU A 171 -12.15 4.05 -12.89
C LEU A 171 -10.83 4.34 -13.61
N ASP A 172 -9.89 5.02 -12.95
CA ASP A 172 -8.61 5.39 -13.54
C ASP A 172 -7.83 4.14 -14.04
N LEU A 173 -7.77 3.08 -13.21
CA LEU A 173 -7.13 1.82 -13.60
C LEU A 173 -7.87 1.12 -14.74
N ALA A 174 -9.20 1.14 -14.72
CA ALA A 174 -10.02 0.46 -15.71
C ALA A 174 -9.96 1.17 -17.08
N GLU A 175 -9.88 2.50 -17.10
CA GLU A 175 -9.65 3.33 -18.29
C GLU A 175 -8.26 3.11 -18.90
N MET A 176 -7.24 2.83 -18.07
CA MET A 176 -5.93 2.38 -18.54
C MET A 176 -5.94 0.95 -19.11
N GLY A 177 -7.06 0.24 -19.03
CA GLY A 177 -7.24 -1.11 -19.59
C GLY A 177 -6.96 -2.26 -18.62
N PHE A 178 -6.77 -1.98 -17.32
CA PHE A 178 -6.58 -3.03 -16.32
C PHE A 178 -7.92 -3.60 -15.84
N LYS A 179 -7.97 -4.91 -15.62
CA LYS A 179 -9.10 -5.54 -14.91
C LYS A 179 -9.04 -5.17 -13.43
N VAL A 180 -10.12 -4.62 -12.90
CA VAL A 180 -10.25 -4.18 -11.52
C VAL A 180 -11.36 -4.94 -10.82
N TYR A 181 -11.07 -5.47 -9.64
CA TYR A 181 -12.07 -5.92 -8.69
C TYR A 181 -12.28 -4.81 -7.65
N LEU A 182 -13.52 -4.37 -7.46
CA LEU A 182 -13.87 -3.37 -6.44
C LEU A 182 -14.63 -4.07 -5.31
N LEU A 183 -13.96 -4.31 -4.19
CA LEU A 183 -14.52 -4.97 -3.02
C LEU A 183 -15.20 -3.94 -2.12
N GLU A 184 -16.49 -4.11 -1.85
CA GLU A 184 -17.27 -3.25 -0.95
C GLU A 184 -17.93 -4.09 0.16
N LYS A 185 -17.73 -3.64 1.40
CA LYS A 185 -18.26 -4.31 2.59
C LYS A 185 -19.78 -4.18 2.69
N GLY A 186 -20.29 -2.99 2.43
CA GLY A 186 -21.70 -2.66 2.43
C GLY A 186 -22.45 -3.18 1.21
N GLU A 187 -23.77 -2.98 1.22
CA GLU A 187 -24.66 -3.43 0.15
C GLU A 187 -24.49 -2.62 -1.16
N SER A 188 -23.90 -1.43 -1.08
CA SER A 188 -23.73 -0.47 -2.17
C SER A 188 -22.38 0.24 -2.07
N ILE A 189 -21.82 0.64 -3.22
CA ILE A 189 -20.76 1.64 -3.30
C ILE A 189 -21.33 3.05 -2.98
N GLY A 190 -20.45 4.02 -2.80
CA GLY A 190 -20.74 5.42 -2.42
C GLY A 190 -20.12 5.82 -1.07
N GLY A 191 -20.08 4.89 -0.11
CA GLY A 191 -19.52 5.16 1.23
C GLY A 191 -20.19 6.36 1.92
N HIS A 192 -19.43 7.10 2.74
CA HIS A 192 -19.99 8.24 3.49
C HIS A 192 -20.40 9.42 2.60
N MET A 193 -19.82 9.55 1.41
CA MET A 193 -20.17 10.65 0.52
C MET A 193 -21.64 10.56 0.08
N ALA A 194 -22.14 9.35 -0.14
CA ALA A 194 -23.55 9.12 -0.47
C ALA A 194 -24.52 9.45 0.67
N GLN A 195 -24.03 9.61 1.91
CA GLN A 195 -24.83 10.03 3.07
C GLN A 195 -24.89 11.56 3.21
N LEU A 196 -24.00 12.30 2.54
CA LEU A 196 -23.97 13.75 2.63
C LEU A 196 -25.06 14.37 1.74
N ASP A 197 -25.72 15.40 2.26
CA ASP A 197 -26.61 16.24 1.44
C ASP A 197 -25.79 17.06 0.44
N LYS A 198 -24.81 17.83 0.96
CA LYS A 198 -23.97 18.75 0.16
C LYS A 198 -22.49 18.63 0.47
N THR A 199 -21.66 19.03 -0.49
CA THR A 199 -20.20 19.03 -0.37
C THR A 199 -19.61 20.43 -0.47
N PHE A 200 -18.82 20.84 0.53
CA PHE A 200 -18.05 22.08 0.46
C PHE A 200 -16.84 21.93 -0.49
N PRO A 201 -16.32 23.02 -1.09
CA PRO A 201 -16.74 24.41 -0.94
C PRO A 201 -17.86 24.85 -1.88
N THR A 202 -18.22 24.05 -2.89
CA THR A 202 -19.18 24.45 -3.94
C THR A 202 -20.65 24.37 -3.50
N LEU A 203 -20.92 23.61 -2.43
CA LEU A 203 -22.28 23.33 -1.92
C LEU A 203 -23.18 22.61 -2.95
N ASP A 204 -22.57 21.86 -3.87
CA ASP A 204 -23.27 20.92 -4.74
C ASP A 204 -23.86 19.78 -3.92
N CYS A 205 -24.97 19.20 -4.40
CA CYS A 205 -25.48 17.97 -3.79
C CYS A 205 -24.48 16.84 -4.01
N SER A 206 -24.22 16.04 -2.98
CA SER A 206 -23.20 14.98 -3.04
C SER A 206 -23.47 13.98 -4.17
N ILE A 207 -24.73 13.55 -4.30
CA ILE A 207 -25.14 12.59 -5.33
C ILE A 207 -25.02 13.15 -6.75
N CYS A 208 -25.06 14.47 -6.94
CA CYS A 208 -24.89 15.08 -8.28
C CYS A 208 -23.50 14.85 -8.84
N ILE A 209 -22.49 14.72 -7.98
CA ILE A 209 -21.10 14.50 -8.37
C ILE A 209 -20.68 13.04 -8.21
N GLU A 210 -21.20 12.34 -7.21
CA GLU A 210 -20.88 10.94 -6.96
C GLU A 210 -21.73 9.96 -7.78
N GLY A 211 -23.02 10.25 -7.96
CA GLY A 211 -23.97 9.38 -8.64
C GLY A 211 -23.51 8.97 -10.05
N PRO A 212 -23.05 9.90 -10.92
CA PRO A 212 -22.48 9.54 -12.22
C PRO A 212 -21.31 8.56 -12.09
N LYS A 213 -20.39 8.77 -11.14
CA LYS A 213 -19.25 7.86 -10.92
C LYS A 213 -19.69 6.48 -10.45
N MET A 214 -20.70 6.40 -9.58
CA MET A 214 -21.27 5.11 -9.17
C MET A 214 -21.83 4.35 -10.37
N VAL A 215 -22.53 5.05 -11.27
CA VAL A 215 -23.08 4.46 -12.50
C VAL A 215 -21.97 4.03 -13.46
N ASP A 216 -20.95 4.85 -13.65
CA ASP A 216 -19.80 4.55 -14.50
C ASP A 216 -19.08 3.30 -14.00
N VAL A 217 -18.77 3.24 -12.71
CA VAL A 217 -18.18 2.06 -12.06
C VAL A 217 -19.06 0.82 -12.24
N GLY A 218 -20.38 0.97 -12.04
CA GLY A 218 -21.35 -0.13 -12.18
C GLY A 218 -21.53 -0.67 -13.59
N ARG A 219 -21.11 0.08 -14.61
CA ARG A 219 -21.27 -0.30 -16.03
C ARG A 219 -19.93 -0.57 -16.73
N HIS A 220 -18.81 -0.24 -16.10
CA HIS A 220 -17.51 -0.33 -16.76
C HIS A 220 -17.12 -1.80 -17.03
N PRO A 221 -16.77 -2.19 -18.27
CA PRO A 221 -16.52 -3.60 -18.62
C PRO A 221 -15.30 -4.20 -17.92
N ASN A 222 -14.33 -3.36 -17.54
CA ASN A 222 -13.13 -3.78 -16.81
C ASN A 222 -13.27 -3.74 -15.29
N ILE A 223 -14.41 -3.28 -14.74
CA ILE A 223 -14.63 -3.24 -13.30
C ILE A 223 -15.62 -4.32 -12.89
N GLU A 224 -15.30 -5.06 -11.85
CA GLU A 224 -16.19 -6.03 -11.23
C GLU A 224 -16.44 -5.64 -9.78
N ILE A 225 -17.68 -5.21 -9.50
CA ILE A 225 -18.10 -4.86 -8.15
C ILE A 225 -18.41 -6.15 -7.39
N ILE A 226 -17.73 -6.34 -6.26
CA ILE A 226 -17.99 -7.40 -5.30
C ILE A 226 -18.50 -6.73 -4.04
N SER A 227 -19.80 -6.40 -4.02
CA SER A 227 -20.45 -5.73 -2.90
C SER A 227 -21.08 -6.73 -1.93
N TYR A 228 -21.33 -6.26 -0.71
CA TYR A 228 -21.79 -7.07 0.41
C TYR A 228 -20.86 -8.24 0.67
N ALA A 229 -19.56 -7.97 0.74
CA ALA A 229 -18.53 -8.99 0.85
C ALA A 229 -17.41 -8.58 1.82
N ASP A 230 -16.87 -9.58 2.52
CA ASP A 230 -15.80 -9.41 3.50
C ASP A 230 -14.47 -9.90 2.93
N LEU A 231 -13.41 -9.11 3.13
CA LEU A 231 -12.04 -9.56 2.93
C LEU A 231 -11.67 -10.56 4.06
N LEU A 232 -11.32 -11.79 3.69
CA LEU A 232 -10.89 -12.80 4.66
C LEU A 232 -9.38 -12.79 4.90
N SER A 233 -8.59 -12.81 3.81
CA SER A 233 -7.13 -12.85 3.91
C SER A 233 -6.46 -12.39 2.63
N VAL A 234 -5.29 -11.77 2.78
CA VAL A 234 -4.35 -11.46 1.68
C VAL A 234 -3.05 -12.20 1.96
N SER A 235 -2.55 -12.92 0.97
CA SER A 235 -1.24 -13.59 1.02
C SER A 235 -0.45 -13.32 -0.26
N GLY A 236 0.85 -13.62 -0.25
CA GLY A 236 1.75 -13.36 -1.37
C GLY A 236 2.57 -12.08 -1.20
N PHE A 237 3.03 -11.52 -2.32
CA PHE A 237 3.90 -10.35 -2.38
C PHE A 237 3.58 -9.52 -3.64
N ILE A 238 4.24 -8.38 -3.81
CA ILE A 238 4.01 -7.45 -4.92
C ILE A 238 3.97 -8.18 -6.27
N GLY A 239 2.92 -7.94 -7.06
CA GLY A 239 2.67 -8.59 -8.35
C GLY A 239 1.97 -9.97 -8.27
N ASN A 240 1.93 -10.61 -7.10
CA ASN A 240 1.51 -12.01 -6.94
C ASN A 240 0.69 -12.18 -5.64
N PHE A 241 -0.37 -11.38 -5.48
CA PHE A 241 -1.25 -11.50 -4.33
C PHE A 241 -2.36 -12.53 -4.58
N LYS A 242 -2.65 -13.33 -3.55
CA LYS A 242 -3.83 -14.20 -3.47
C LYS A 242 -4.75 -13.68 -2.39
N VAL A 243 -5.96 -13.34 -2.79
CA VAL A 243 -6.97 -12.68 -1.95
C VAL A 243 -8.17 -13.59 -1.82
N ARG A 244 -8.55 -13.89 -0.58
CA ARG A 244 -9.80 -14.61 -0.27
C ARG A 244 -10.87 -13.65 0.18
N ILE A 245 -12.04 -13.75 -0.42
CA ILE A 245 -13.19 -12.89 -0.18
C ILE A 245 -14.40 -13.76 0.11
N ARG A 246 -15.22 -13.39 1.09
CA ARG A 246 -16.52 -13.99 1.36
C ARG A 246 -17.62 -13.07 0.88
N LYS A 247 -18.36 -13.46 -0.14
CA LYS A 247 -19.61 -12.81 -0.55
C LYS A 247 -20.71 -13.22 0.43
N ASN A 248 -21.30 -12.24 1.11
CA ASN A 248 -22.36 -12.49 2.06
C ASN A 248 -23.68 -12.75 1.31
N PRO A 249 -24.54 -13.66 1.81
CA PRO A 249 -25.80 -13.97 1.16
C PRO A 249 -26.74 -12.78 1.31
N ARG A 250 -27.17 -12.20 0.19
CA ARG A 250 -28.22 -11.17 0.19
C ARG A 250 -29.60 -11.76 0.46
N TYR A 251 -29.72 -13.08 0.31
CA TYR A 251 -30.96 -13.83 0.16
C TYR A 251 -31.83 -13.32 -0.99
N VAL A 252 -31.17 -12.67 -1.94
CA VAL A 252 -31.72 -12.10 -3.16
C VAL A 252 -30.72 -12.38 -4.28
N ILE A 253 -31.18 -13.06 -5.31
CA ILE A 253 -30.45 -13.39 -6.54
C ILE A 253 -30.33 -12.09 -7.35
N ALA A 254 -29.11 -11.56 -7.45
CA ALA A 254 -28.85 -10.25 -8.03
C ALA A 254 -29.28 -10.18 -9.50
N GLU A 255 -29.10 -11.27 -10.24
CA GLU A 255 -29.42 -11.40 -11.67
C GLU A 255 -30.93 -11.29 -11.94
N ASN A 256 -31.75 -11.70 -10.97
CA ASN A 256 -33.21 -11.67 -11.08
C ASN A 256 -33.82 -10.41 -10.43
N CYS A 257 -33.05 -9.69 -9.62
CA CYS A 257 -33.53 -8.52 -8.89
C CYS A 257 -33.61 -7.30 -9.82
N THR A 258 -34.80 -6.70 -9.93
CA THR A 258 -34.99 -5.50 -10.75
C THR A 258 -34.90 -4.19 -9.96
N GLY A 259 -34.65 -4.25 -8.65
CA GLY A 259 -34.60 -3.05 -7.79
C GLY A 259 -35.94 -2.32 -7.60
N CYS A 260 -37.09 -2.95 -7.89
CA CYS A 260 -38.40 -2.26 -7.95
C CYS A 260 -38.97 -1.79 -6.61
N GLY A 261 -38.59 -2.39 -5.48
CA GLY A 261 -39.05 -2.00 -4.15
C GLY A 261 -40.37 -2.59 -3.66
N GLU A 262 -41.15 -3.29 -4.50
CA GLU A 262 -42.43 -3.92 -4.12
C GLU A 262 -42.31 -4.83 -2.88
N CYS A 263 -41.17 -5.52 -2.74
CA CYS A 263 -40.88 -6.40 -1.61
C CYS A 263 -40.65 -5.65 -0.28
N LYS A 264 -40.14 -4.42 -0.32
CA LYS A 264 -39.94 -3.54 0.85
C LYS A 264 -41.28 -3.04 1.38
N ASP A 265 -42.20 -2.68 0.48
CA ASP A 265 -43.51 -2.11 0.84
C ASP A 265 -44.38 -3.09 1.62
N VAL A 266 -44.31 -4.38 1.30
CA VAL A 266 -45.08 -5.43 1.98
C VAL A 266 -44.43 -5.96 3.27
N CYS A 267 -43.19 -5.53 3.58
CA CYS A 267 -42.45 -6.01 4.73
C CYS A 267 -43.01 -5.41 6.05
N PRO A 268 -43.49 -6.25 7.00
CA PRO A 268 -44.10 -5.76 8.23
C PRO A 268 -43.08 -5.35 9.31
N ILE A 269 -41.78 -5.64 9.10
CA ILE A 269 -40.73 -5.40 10.09
C ILE A 269 -40.07 -4.05 9.83
N GLU A 270 -39.89 -3.28 10.90
CA GLU A 270 -39.11 -2.04 10.93
C GLU A 270 -38.08 -2.13 12.06
N TYR A 271 -36.87 -1.67 11.78
CA TYR A 271 -35.80 -1.57 12.77
C TYR A 271 -34.93 -0.33 12.48
N PRO A 272 -34.13 0.16 13.45
CA PRO A 272 -33.31 1.36 13.27
C PRO A 272 -32.41 1.27 12.03
N ASN A 273 -32.42 2.31 11.21
CA ASN A 273 -31.60 2.36 10.01
C ASN A 273 -30.18 2.83 10.34
N GLU A 274 -29.22 1.90 10.33
CA GLU A 274 -27.80 2.21 10.52
C GLU A 274 -27.25 3.18 9.46
N TRP A 275 -27.78 3.14 8.22
CA TRP A 275 -27.39 4.06 7.15
C TRP A 275 -27.78 5.51 7.47
N ASP A 276 -28.95 5.70 8.10
CA ASP A 276 -29.44 7.02 8.54
C ASP A 276 -28.96 7.36 9.96
N MET A 277 -27.89 6.70 10.44
CA MET A 277 -27.32 6.91 11.78
C MET A 277 -28.36 6.70 12.91
N GLY A 278 -29.33 5.81 12.71
CA GLY A 278 -30.40 5.51 13.66
C GLY A 278 -31.51 6.56 13.75
N LEU A 279 -31.51 7.58 12.88
CA LEU A 279 -32.57 8.60 12.84
C LEU A 279 -33.84 8.11 12.16
N GLY A 280 -33.69 7.20 11.19
CA GLY A 280 -34.77 6.57 10.45
C GLY A 280 -34.97 5.10 10.80
N VAL A 281 -35.94 4.49 10.13
CA VAL A 281 -36.20 3.04 10.17
C VAL A 281 -35.99 2.44 8.80
N ARG A 282 -35.53 1.18 8.74
CA ARG A 282 -35.47 0.38 7.52
C ARG A 282 -36.24 -0.92 7.69
N LYS A 283 -36.64 -1.51 6.56
CA LYS A 283 -37.33 -2.80 6.49
C LYS A 283 -36.33 -3.96 6.53
N ALA A 284 -36.79 -5.15 6.92
CA ALA A 284 -35.96 -6.36 6.88
C ALA A 284 -35.45 -6.72 5.48
N ILE A 285 -36.17 -6.34 4.43
CA ILE A 285 -35.70 -6.36 3.04
C ILE A 285 -35.61 -4.93 2.51
N SER A 286 -34.41 -4.48 2.16
CA SER A 286 -34.18 -3.08 1.77
C SER A 286 -32.92 -2.91 0.91
N VAL A 287 -32.70 -1.69 0.46
CA VAL A 287 -31.42 -1.14 -0.03
C VAL A 287 -30.98 -0.02 0.92
N PRO A 288 -29.68 0.35 0.98
CA PRO A 288 -29.21 1.36 1.94
C PRO A 288 -29.75 2.76 1.63
N PHE A 289 -29.83 3.13 0.35
CA PHE A 289 -30.39 4.39 -0.16
C PHE A 289 -30.92 4.18 -1.58
N ASP A 290 -31.76 5.08 -2.08
CA ASP A 290 -32.51 4.88 -3.33
C ASP A 290 -31.62 4.88 -4.59
N GLN A 291 -30.48 5.57 -4.55
CA GLN A 291 -29.51 5.64 -5.65
C GLN A 291 -28.39 4.59 -5.51
N ALA A 292 -28.60 3.54 -4.70
CA ALA A 292 -27.61 2.50 -4.46
C ALA A 292 -27.12 1.81 -5.75
N VAL A 293 -25.83 1.50 -5.79
CA VAL A 293 -25.19 0.73 -6.87
C VAL A 293 -24.34 -0.39 -6.26
N PRO A 294 -24.56 -1.66 -6.61
CA PRO A 294 -25.67 -2.15 -7.43
C PRO A 294 -27.01 -1.97 -6.72
N LEU A 295 -28.08 -1.69 -7.48
CA LEU A 295 -29.44 -1.57 -6.94
C LEU A 295 -30.05 -2.96 -6.73
N VAL A 296 -29.53 -3.69 -5.74
CA VAL A 296 -29.97 -5.04 -5.39
C VAL A 296 -30.38 -5.06 -3.92
N TYR A 297 -31.61 -5.50 -3.68
CA TYR A 297 -32.17 -5.62 -2.32
C TYR A 297 -31.45 -6.70 -1.52
N THR A 298 -31.44 -6.52 -0.20
CA THR A 298 -30.80 -7.43 0.76
C THR A 298 -31.77 -7.73 1.89
N ILE A 299 -31.86 -9.00 2.30
CA ILE A 299 -32.63 -9.40 3.49
C ILE A 299 -31.70 -9.48 4.69
N ASN A 300 -31.97 -8.68 5.72
CA ASN A 300 -31.34 -8.83 7.02
C ASN A 300 -32.05 -9.93 7.83
N ARG A 301 -31.36 -11.05 8.04
CA ARG A 301 -31.87 -12.22 8.77
C ARG A 301 -32.00 -12.02 10.27
N ASP A 302 -31.29 -11.06 10.85
CA ASP A 302 -31.38 -10.77 12.28
C ASP A 302 -32.75 -10.18 12.66
N TYR A 303 -33.42 -9.54 11.70
CA TYR A 303 -34.75 -8.95 11.88
C TYR A 303 -35.85 -9.66 11.07
N CYS A 304 -35.51 -10.47 10.07
CA CYS A 304 -36.50 -11.16 9.23
C CYS A 304 -37.27 -12.21 10.04
N ILE A 305 -38.60 -12.15 9.98
CA ILE A 305 -39.51 -13.12 10.63
C ILE A 305 -40.01 -14.23 9.70
N GLU A 306 -39.45 -14.34 8.48
CA GLU A 306 -39.86 -15.36 7.49
C GLU A 306 -41.38 -15.40 7.22
N CYS A 307 -42.04 -14.24 7.12
CA CYS A 307 -43.48 -14.20 6.79
C CYS A 307 -43.79 -14.41 5.29
N TYR A 308 -42.76 -14.52 4.46
CA TYR A 308 -42.79 -14.75 3.00
C TYR A 308 -43.57 -13.76 2.11
N LYS A 309 -44.19 -12.71 2.68
CA LYS A 309 -44.88 -11.66 1.89
C LYS A 309 -44.02 -11.01 0.80
N CYS A 310 -42.72 -10.85 1.07
CA CYS A 310 -41.78 -10.32 0.09
C CYS A 310 -41.61 -11.25 -1.12
N VAL A 311 -41.73 -12.57 -0.93
CA VAL A 311 -41.68 -13.58 -2.00
C VAL A 311 -42.90 -13.46 -2.91
N ASP A 312 -44.09 -13.35 -2.31
CA ASP A 312 -45.35 -13.16 -3.05
C ASP A 312 -45.29 -11.88 -3.91
N ALA A 313 -44.80 -10.77 -3.32
CA ALA A 313 -44.62 -9.50 -4.02
C ALA A 313 -43.54 -9.57 -5.11
N CYS A 314 -42.47 -10.35 -4.91
CA CYS A 314 -41.43 -10.55 -5.93
C CYS A 314 -42.00 -11.25 -7.18
N GLY A 315 -42.94 -12.18 -6.97
CA GLY A 315 -43.73 -12.81 -8.02
C GLY A 315 -42.86 -13.52 -9.07
N ALA A 316 -43.16 -13.25 -10.35
CA ALA A 316 -42.50 -13.91 -11.50
C ALA A 316 -40.98 -13.66 -11.60
N ARG A 317 -40.45 -12.66 -10.90
CA ARG A 317 -39.00 -12.38 -10.87
C ARG A 317 -38.23 -13.46 -10.11
N GLN A 318 -38.87 -14.07 -9.11
CA GLN A 318 -38.28 -15.15 -8.29
C GLN A 318 -36.85 -14.82 -7.81
N ALA A 319 -36.64 -13.58 -7.38
CA ALA A 319 -35.32 -13.11 -6.96
C ALA A 319 -35.02 -13.45 -5.50
N ILE A 320 -36.01 -13.72 -4.65
CA ILE A 320 -35.78 -13.96 -3.22
C ILE A 320 -35.48 -15.45 -2.98
N ASN A 321 -34.35 -15.73 -2.32
CA ASN A 321 -33.89 -17.08 -2.00
C ASN A 321 -33.26 -17.13 -0.59
N PHE A 322 -34.01 -17.67 0.37
CA PHE A 322 -33.57 -17.81 1.75
C PHE A 322 -32.50 -18.90 1.96
N ASP A 323 -32.33 -19.81 0.99
CA ASP A 323 -31.33 -20.87 1.05
C ASP A 323 -29.94 -20.43 0.56
N GLN A 324 -29.79 -19.16 0.15
CA GLN A 324 -28.51 -18.62 -0.27
C GLN A 324 -27.48 -18.73 0.86
N LYS A 325 -26.32 -19.31 0.56
CA LYS A 325 -25.21 -19.46 1.50
C LYS A 325 -24.11 -18.45 1.17
N PRO A 326 -23.27 -18.07 2.17
CA PRO A 326 -22.05 -17.34 1.89
C PRO A 326 -21.18 -18.09 0.87
N GLU A 327 -20.62 -17.35 -0.08
CA GLU A 327 -19.75 -17.87 -1.13
C GLU A 327 -18.33 -17.35 -0.89
N GLU A 328 -17.35 -18.24 -0.81
CA GLU A 328 -15.94 -17.84 -0.78
C GLU A 328 -15.34 -17.91 -2.19
N ILE A 329 -14.67 -16.82 -2.58
CA ILE A 329 -13.95 -16.72 -3.85
C ILE A 329 -12.47 -16.40 -3.59
N GLU A 330 -11.61 -16.85 -4.50
CA GLU A 330 -10.18 -16.53 -4.50
C GLU A 330 -9.85 -15.72 -5.75
N LEU A 331 -9.14 -14.61 -5.56
CA LEU A 331 -8.68 -13.72 -6.63
C LEU A 331 -7.15 -13.65 -6.64
N GLU A 332 -6.58 -13.65 -7.84
CA GLU A 332 -5.16 -13.36 -8.06
C GLU A 332 -5.03 -11.94 -8.63
N VAL A 333 -4.27 -11.09 -7.95
CA VAL A 333 -4.08 -9.67 -8.32
C VAL A 333 -2.63 -9.25 -8.16
N GLY A 334 -2.19 -8.30 -8.98
CA GLY A 334 -0.82 -7.77 -8.94
C GLY A 334 -0.65 -6.60 -7.98
N ALA A 335 -1.71 -5.83 -7.78
CA ALA A 335 -1.72 -4.65 -6.92
C ALA A 335 -3.02 -4.61 -6.09
N ILE A 336 -2.91 -4.00 -4.91
CA ILE A 336 -4.02 -3.75 -3.99
C ILE A 336 -3.98 -2.26 -3.61
N ILE A 337 -5.13 -1.61 -3.66
CA ILE A 337 -5.35 -0.22 -3.22
C ILE A 337 -6.24 -0.21 -2.00
#